data_AF-A0AAV9LL24-F1
#
_entry.id   AF-A0AAV9LL24-F1
#
_cell.length_a   1.000
_cell.length_b   1.000
_cell.length_c   1.000
_cell.angle_alpha   90.00
_cell.angle_beta   90.00
_cell.angle_gamma   90.00
#
_symmetry.space_group_name_H-M   'P 1'
#
loop_
_entity.id
_entity.type
_entity.pdbx_description
1 polymer ?
#
loop_
_entity_poly.entity_id
_entity_poly.type
_entity_poly.pdbx_seq_one_letter_code
_entity_poly.pdbx_strand_id
1 'polypeptide(L)'
;MHVLIRASCLEDYMNLLPKPVFYLIHRGGSYPMRTLKWDLMFDPEEETATAIAWISFPSLPPNFFVMKAVFSLAAAVGKPLQVDLATKNKTRPSYAIVKVEVDLLREFPKRINVGLRKQSCC
;
A
#
# COMPACT_ATOMS: atom_id res chain seq x y z
N MET A 1 -18.84 7.29 19.43
CA MET A 1 -18.06 6.33 20.24
C MET A 1 -16.99 5.76 19.34
N HIS A 2 -15.72 5.84 19.77
CA HIS A 2 -14.59 5.37 18.98
C HIS A 2 -13.88 4.25 19.73
N VAL A 3 -13.37 3.27 19.00
CA VAL A 3 -12.63 2.13 19.54
C VAL A 3 -11.32 2.02 18.77
N LEU A 4 -10.21 1.87 19.49
CA LEU A 4 -8.91 1.62 18.89
C LEU A 4 -8.75 0.12 18.61
N ILE A 5 -8.60 -0.25 17.34
CA ILE A 5 -8.28 -1.61 16.92
C ILE A 5 -6.78 -1.67 16.66
N ARG A 6 -6.05 -2.44 17.48
CA ARG A 6 -4.61 -2.68 17.27
C ARG A 6 -4.44 -3.96 16.46
N ALA A 7 -4.05 -3.82 15.20
CA ALA A 7 -3.66 -4.97 14.37
C ALA A 7 -2.36 -5.59 14.91
N SER A 8 -2.35 -6.91 15.10
CA SER A 8 -1.16 -7.66 15.54
C SER A 8 -0.21 -7.96 14.37
N CYS A 9 -0.73 -7.97 13.14
CA CYS A 9 0.05 -8.17 11.92
C CYS A 9 -0.32 -7.15 10.83
N LEU A 10 0.59 -6.98 9.87
CA LEU A 10 0.38 -6.04 8.75
C LEU A 10 -0.79 -6.45 7.85
N GLU A 11 -1.05 -7.75 7.72
CA GLU A 11 -2.14 -8.28 6.89
C GLU A 11 -3.52 -7.81 7.38
N ASP A 12 -3.76 -7.84 8.69
CA ASP A 12 -5.00 -7.33 9.28
C ASP A 12 -5.18 -5.84 9.01
N TYR A 13 -4.11 -5.05 9.18
CA TYR A 13 -4.10 -3.62 8.86
C TYR A 13 -4.46 -3.37 7.38
N MET A 14 -3.84 -4.13 6.47
CA MET A 14 -4.07 -4.07 5.03
C MET A 14 -5.46 -4.52 4.59
N ASN A 15 -6.19 -5.24 5.44
CA ASN A 15 -7.55 -5.73 5.19
C ASN A 15 -8.62 -4.85 5.83
N LEU A 16 -8.29 -4.16 6.93
CA LEU A 16 -9.20 -3.26 7.63
C LEU A 16 -9.27 -1.89 6.96
N LEU A 17 -8.12 -1.25 6.73
CA LEU A 17 -8.07 0.16 6.28
C LEU A 17 -8.74 0.43 4.92
N PRO A 18 -8.61 -0.43 3.90
CA PRO A 18 -9.24 -0.16 2.59
C PRO A 18 -10.76 -0.31 2.61
N LYS A 19 -11.35 -0.91 3.65
CA LYS A 19 -12.79 -1.16 3.70
C LYS A 19 -13.50 0.08 4.21
N PRO A 20 -14.33 0.75 3.38
CA PRO A 20 -14.94 2.02 3.75
C PRO A 20 -15.92 1.86 4.93
N VAL A 21 -16.66 0.75 4.97
CA VAL A 21 -17.57 0.40 6.06
C VAL A 21 -17.60 -1.12 6.24
N PHE A 22 -17.56 -1.58 7.48
CA PHE A 22 -17.96 -2.94 7.83
C PHE A 22 -19.03 -2.92 8.92
N TYR A 23 -19.72 -4.05 9.07
CA TYR A 23 -20.84 -4.16 9.99
C TYR A 23 -20.50 -5.06 11.16
N LEU A 24 -20.68 -4.55 12.37
CA LEU A 24 -20.66 -5.36 13.58
C LEU A 24 -22.05 -5.90 13.83
N ILE A 25 -22.16 -7.23 13.93
CA ILE A 25 -23.42 -7.89 14.24
C ILE A 25 -23.45 -8.19 15.73
N HIS A 26 -24.44 -7.64 16.45
CA HIS A 26 -24.60 -7.89 17.88
C HIS A 26 -26.08 -7.93 18.26
N ARG A 27 -26.51 -9.00 18.94
CA ARG A 27 -27.90 -9.21 19.41
C ARG A 27 -28.97 -8.99 18.32
N GLY A 28 -28.68 -9.40 17.08
CA GLY A 28 -29.59 -9.22 15.95
C GLY A 28 -29.58 -7.81 15.33
N GLY A 29 -28.83 -6.86 15.89
CA GLY A 29 -28.55 -5.56 15.29
C GLY A 29 -27.31 -5.58 14.40
N SER A 30 -27.28 -4.70 13.40
CA SER A 30 -26.14 -4.44 12.52
C SER A 30 -25.69 -3.00 12.69
N TYR A 31 -24.42 -2.80 13.04
CA TYR A 31 -23.86 -1.50 13.35
C TYR A 31 -22.74 -1.18 12.35
N PRO A 32 -22.90 -0.14 11.51
CA PRO A 32 -21.85 0.25 10.58
C PRO A 32 -20.66 0.83 11.35
N MET A 33 -19.47 0.46 10.93
CA MET A 33 -18.20 0.94 11.46
C MET A 33 -17.32 1.36 10.29
N ARG A 34 -16.79 2.57 10.39
CA ARG A 34 -15.78 3.11 9.46
C ARG A 34 -14.41 2.95 10.10
N THR A 35 -13.42 2.54 9.32
CA THR A 35 -12.03 2.56 9.79
C THR A 35 -11.35 3.83 9.33
N LEU A 36 -10.59 4.41 10.27
CA LEU A 36 -9.73 5.54 10.02
C LEU A 36 -8.35 5.18 10.56
N LYS A 37 -7.31 5.68 9.91
CA LYS A 37 -5.95 5.53 10.40
C LYS A 37 -5.78 6.40 11.64
N TRP A 38 -5.27 5.82 12.71
CA TRP A 38 -4.93 6.56 13.92
C TRP A 38 -3.55 7.23 13.80
N ASP A 39 -3.45 8.47 14.28
CA ASP A 39 -2.22 9.20 14.51
C ASP A 39 -2.35 10.14 15.73
N LEU A 40 -1.30 10.89 16.05
CA LEU A 40 -1.26 11.79 17.21
C LEU A 40 -2.23 12.99 17.10
N MET A 41 -2.63 13.35 15.89
CA MET A 41 -3.52 14.47 15.57
C MET A 41 -4.90 13.97 15.12
N PHE A 42 -5.24 12.72 15.42
CA PHE A 42 -6.45 12.06 14.95
C PHE A 42 -7.72 12.80 15.40
N ASP A 43 -8.51 13.23 14.43
CA ASP A 43 -9.87 13.74 14.60
C ASP A 43 -10.86 12.77 13.95
N PRO A 44 -11.83 12.20 14.69
CA PRO A 44 -12.84 11.29 14.12
C PRO A 44 -13.78 11.93 13.10
N GLU A 45 -13.92 13.26 13.11
CA GLU A 45 -14.75 14.02 12.16
C GLU A 45 -13.99 14.34 10.87
N GLU A 46 -12.65 14.27 10.89
CA GLU A 46 -11.81 14.48 9.71
C GLU A 46 -11.73 13.21 8.85
N GLU A 47 -11.82 13.38 7.53
CA GLU A 47 -11.61 12.28 6.59
C GLU A 47 -10.11 12.08 6.32
N THR A 48 -9.62 10.88 6.60
CA THR A 48 -8.21 10.58 6.38
C THR A 48 -7.89 10.48 4.89
N ALA A 49 -6.95 11.28 4.41
CA ALA A 49 -6.43 11.19 3.04
C ALA A 49 -5.54 9.96 2.79
N THR A 50 -5.33 9.09 3.78
CA THR A 50 -4.53 7.89 3.61
C THR A 50 -5.35 6.79 2.94
N ALA A 51 -4.85 6.25 1.84
CA ALA A 51 -5.45 5.12 1.13
C ALA A 51 -4.43 4.01 0.91
N ILE A 52 -4.92 2.78 0.68
CA ILE A 52 -4.08 1.68 0.23
C ILE A 52 -4.47 1.34 -1.21
N ALA A 53 -3.51 1.43 -2.12
CA ALA A 53 -3.72 1.21 -3.55
C ALA A 53 -2.72 0.19 -4.10
N TRP A 54 -3.15 -0.51 -5.14
CA TRP A 54 -2.26 -1.30 -5.98
C TRP A 54 -1.72 -0.41 -7.10
N ILE A 55 -0.41 -0.30 -7.22
CA ILE A 55 0.25 0.38 -8.33
C ILE A 55 1.01 -0.63 -9.18
N SER A 56 1.11 -0.36 -10.48
CA SER A 56 1.85 -1.19 -11.43
C SER A 56 3.07 -0.46 -11.97
N PHE A 57 4.17 -1.19 -12.09
CA PHE A 57 5.37 -0.77 -12.82
C PHE A 57 5.44 -1.57 -14.12
N PRO A 58 4.92 -1.02 -15.23
CA PRO A 58 4.99 -1.69 -16.53
C PRO A 58 6.42 -1.71 -17.05
N SER A 59 6.78 -2.76 -17.80
CA SER A 59 8.05 -2.85 -18.53
C SER A 59 9.30 -2.68 -17.64
N LEU A 60 9.22 -3.14 -16.40
CA LEU A 60 10.34 -3.08 -15.47
C LEU A 60 11.47 -4.00 -15.95
N PRO A 61 12.73 -3.55 -16.03
CA PRO A 61 13.80 -4.42 -16.50
C PRO A 61 14.01 -5.63 -15.54
N PRO A 62 14.40 -6.82 -16.04
CA PRO A 62 14.46 -8.05 -15.22
C PRO A 62 15.32 -7.94 -13.95
N ASN A 63 16.37 -7.11 -13.97
CA ASN A 63 17.22 -6.85 -12.80
C ASN A 63 16.51 -6.07 -11.68
N PHE A 64 15.41 -5.37 -11.96
CA PHE A 64 14.59 -4.65 -10.99
C PHE A 64 13.38 -5.44 -10.49
N PHE A 65 13.15 -6.67 -10.99
CA PHE A 65 12.09 -7.57 -10.51
C PHE A 65 12.39 -8.21 -9.14
N VAL A 66 13.42 -7.75 -8.44
CA VAL A 66 13.69 -8.16 -7.06
C VAL A 66 12.85 -7.33 -6.09
N MET A 67 12.29 -7.96 -5.06
CA MET A 67 11.37 -7.31 -4.10
C MET A 67 11.94 -6.00 -3.54
N LYS A 68 13.24 -5.97 -3.20
CA LYS A 68 13.93 -4.78 -2.71
C LYS A 68 13.89 -3.62 -3.72
N ALA A 69 14.09 -3.90 -5.01
CA ALA A 69 14.04 -2.89 -6.06
C ALA A 69 12.61 -2.38 -6.28
N VAL A 70 11.62 -3.29 -6.35
CA VAL A 70 10.20 -2.90 -6.48
C VAL A 70 9.77 -2.04 -5.31
N PHE A 71 10.17 -2.39 -4.08
CA PHE A 71 9.87 -1.59 -2.89
C PHE A 71 10.57 -0.22 -2.91
N SER A 72 11.82 -0.15 -3.35
CA SER A 72 12.53 1.14 -3.51
C SER A 72 11.86 2.04 -4.53
N LEU A 73 11.32 1.50 -5.63
CA LEU A 73 10.56 2.28 -6.62
C LEU A 73 9.22 2.74 -6.04
N ALA A 74 8.51 1.85 -5.35
CA ALA A 74 7.24 2.13 -4.69
C ALA A 74 7.36 3.20 -3.60
N ALA A 75 8.51 3.28 -2.93
CA ALA A 75 8.83 4.30 -1.93
C ALA A 75 8.75 5.73 -2.46
N ALA A 76 8.91 5.93 -3.77
CA ALA A 76 8.72 7.24 -4.41
C ALA A 76 7.25 7.67 -4.50
N VAL A 77 6.31 6.72 -4.43
CA VAL A 77 4.86 6.95 -4.52
C VAL A 77 4.22 6.97 -3.12
N GLY A 78 4.66 6.09 -2.24
CA GLY A 78 4.12 5.93 -0.89
C GLY A 78 4.87 4.86 -0.10
N LYS A 79 4.28 4.37 0.99
CA LYS A 79 4.90 3.32 1.80
C LYS A 79 4.57 1.94 1.21
N PRO A 80 5.55 1.18 0.67
CA PRO A 80 5.30 -0.16 0.16
C PRO A 80 4.91 -1.11 1.28
N LEU A 81 3.88 -1.93 1.03
CA LEU A 81 3.35 -2.89 1.99
C LEU A 81 3.58 -4.33 1.52
N GLN A 82 3.27 -4.63 0.26
CA GLN A 82 3.26 -6.00 -0.25
C GLN A 82 3.38 -6.04 -1.78
N VAL A 83 4.06 -7.04 -2.34
CA VAL A 83 3.99 -7.34 -3.79
C VAL A 83 2.90 -8.37 -4.10
N ASP A 84 2.32 -8.32 -5.29
CA ASP A 84 1.38 -9.36 -5.72
C ASP A 84 2.07 -10.74 -5.85
N LEU A 85 1.25 -11.80 -5.90
CA LEU A 85 1.77 -13.17 -5.96
C LEU A 85 2.57 -13.43 -7.25
N ALA A 86 2.19 -12.82 -8.37
CA ALA A 86 2.88 -12.99 -9.64
C ALA A 86 4.28 -12.36 -9.64
N THR A 87 4.43 -11.16 -9.06
CA THR A 87 5.73 -10.51 -8.85
C THR A 87 6.56 -11.29 -7.85
N LYS A 88 5.94 -11.77 -6.76
CA LYS A 88 6.63 -12.58 -5.74
C LYS A 88 7.20 -13.87 -6.32
N ASN A 89 6.41 -14.57 -7.14
CA ASN A 89 6.79 -15.84 -7.76
C ASN A 89 7.53 -15.66 -9.10
N LYS A 90 7.71 -14.41 -9.57
CA LYS A 90 8.33 -14.07 -10.85
C LYS A 90 7.71 -14.77 -12.06
N THR A 91 6.42 -15.08 -12.00
CA THR A 91 5.70 -15.81 -13.06
C THR A 91 5.25 -14.91 -14.21
N ARG A 92 5.21 -13.58 -13.99
CA ARG A 92 4.77 -12.60 -14.99
C ARG A 92 5.75 -11.41 -15.07
N PRO A 93 6.82 -11.48 -15.89
CA PRO A 93 7.84 -10.42 -15.98
C PRO A 93 7.40 -9.19 -16.79
N SER A 94 6.15 -9.12 -17.26
CA SER A 94 5.65 -7.97 -18.04
C SER A 94 5.42 -6.72 -17.20
N TYR A 95 5.12 -6.88 -15.91
CA TYR A 95 4.91 -5.79 -14.97
C TYR A 95 5.13 -6.27 -13.54
N ALA A 96 5.49 -5.37 -12.64
CA ALA A 96 5.47 -5.62 -11.20
C ALA A 96 4.28 -4.88 -10.57
N ILE A 97 3.57 -5.51 -9.64
CA ILE A 97 2.49 -4.87 -8.87
C ILE A 97 2.84 -4.84 -7.39
N VAL A 98 2.61 -3.68 -6.76
CA VAL A 98 2.88 -3.46 -5.34
C VAL A 98 1.73 -2.70 -4.70
N LYS A 99 1.35 -3.16 -3.50
CA LYS A 99 0.40 -2.52 -2.59
C LYS A 99 1.15 -1.45 -1.83
N VAL A 100 0.68 -0.21 -1.90
CA VAL A 100 1.27 0.96 -1.27
C VAL A 100 0.23 1.70 -0.44
N GLU A 101 0.64 2.13 0.74
CA GLU A 101 -0.07 3.14 1.54
C GLU A 101 0.33 4.51 1.01
N VAL A 102 -0.63 5.30 0.55
CA VAL A 102 -0.43 6.60 -0.09
C VAL A 102 -1.23 7.68 0.61
N ASP A 103 -0.70 8.90 0.56
CA ASP A 103 -1.39 10.11 0.99
C ASP A 103 -1.99 10.78 -0.26
N LEU A 104 -3.32 10.79 -0.36
CA LEU A 104 -4.05 11.30 -1.51
C LEU A 104 -3.94 12.82 -1.68
N LEU A 105 -3.51 13.55 -0.64
CA LEU A 105 -3.27 15.00 -0.74
C LEU A 105 -1.91 15.33 -1.36
N ARG A 106 -1.02 14.33 -1.52
CA ARG A 106 0.29 14.53 -2.14
C ARG A 106 0.22 14.30 -3.64
N GLU A 107 1.04 15.04 -4.38
CA GLU A 107 1.24 14.77 -5.80
C GLU A 107 2.05 13.49 -6.01
N PHE A 108 1.57 12.63 -6.93
CA PHE A 108 2.28 11.41 -7.29
C PHE A 108 3.26 11.66 -8.46
N PRO A 109 4.47 11.07 -8.41
CA PRO A 109 5.41 11.22 -9.51
C PRO A 109 4.88 10.57 -10.79
N LYS A 110 4.89 11.31 -11.89
CA LYS A 110 4.53 10.77 -13.22
C LYS A 110 5.63 9.88 -13.81
N ARG A 111 6.88 10.05 -13.36
CA ARG A 111 8.06 9.32 -13.81
C ARG A 111 9.01 9.07 -12.64
N ILE A 112 9.60 7.88 -12.60
CA ILE A 112 10.61 7.50 -11.62
C ILE A 112 11.90 7.19 -12.37
N ASN A 113 12.95 7.96 -12.09
CA ASN A 113 14.26 7.76 -12.71
C ASN A 113 15.04 6.71 -11.93
N VAL A 114 15.37 5.60 -12.61
CA VAL A 114 16.15 4.52 -12.02
C VAL A 114 17.62 4.75 -12.36
N GLY A 115 18.37 5.28 -11.40
CA GLY A 115 19.81 5.52 -11.56
C GLY A 115 20.58 4.21 -11.71
N LEU A 116 20.77 3.75 -12.95
CA LEU A 116 21.67 2.65 -13.26
C LEU A 116 23.11 3.13 -13.07
N ARG A 117 23.74 2.79 -11.94
CA ARG A 117 25.22 2.79 -11.91
C ARG A 117 25.68 1.72 -12.88
N LYS A 118 26.21 2.12 -14.05
CA LYS A 118 26.94 1.20 -14.92
C LYS A 118 28.06 0.60 -14.07
N GLN A 119 28.00 -0.70 -13.81
CA GLN A 119 29.21 -1.43 -13.44
C GLN A 119 30.08 -1.38 -14.69
N SER A 120 31.19 -0.64 -14.63
CA SER A 120 32.26 -0.76 -15.61
C SER A 120 32.70 -2.22 -15.58
N CYS A 121 32.43 -2.94 -16.66
CA CYS A 121 33.02 -4.25 -16.86
C CYS A 121 34.55 -4.05 -16.93
N CYS A 122 35.28 -4.67 -16.02
CA CYS A 122 36.71 -4.93 -16.18
C CYS A 122 36.88 -6.26 -16.92
#